data_AF-A0A543IKJ7-F1
#
_entry.id   AF-A0A543IKJ7-F1
#
_cell.length_a   1.000
_cell.length_b   1.000
_cell.length_c   1.000
_cell.angle_alpha   90.00
_cell.angle_beta   90.00
_cell.angle_gamma   90.00
#
_symmetry.space_group_name_H-M   'P 1'
#
loop_
_entity.id
_entity.type
_entity.pdbx_description
1 polymer ?
#
loop_
_entity_poly.entity_id
_entity_poly.type
_entity_poly.pdbx_seq_one_letter_code
_entity_poly.pdbx_strand_id
1 'polypeptide(L)'
;MRRASKTGTTAYAERTPTNFDGQAMETPWFAKRPVSEVRPGDHGWLAYSGPEERDRVIGPFVREGLQTNEKVVYVTDAPADRLPGLGPRGGVDLDACGRSGQLRVISRRDACLNRRGEFEPAMLVDTIGREVDAAFGEGYRAVRITTDHTWLVDRPGTPDLTRVLGCEDRVGDTVSPSTMAMAICQIDRRACPPGELAAIRAAHEVLVEVNPEFDDGVLKIIRTFDPDGLRLVGELDAARHAVFAESLARVSAARRRVHLDLSRLGFIDLGGLHLLARHAIGLPADQPLVLDDLAPDVENVIEMVGWHRLPGLVRGSRTSPDTEGTHR
;
A
#
# COMPACT_ATOMS: atom_id res chain seq x y z
N MET A 1 3.37 -55.12 48.08
CA MET A 1 3.10 -55.55 46.70
C MET A 1 2.00 -54.64 46.13
N ARG A 2 2.31 -53.87 45.07
CA ARG A 2 1.41 -52.91 44.33
C ARG A 2 0.98 -51.67 45.15
N ARG A 3 0.81 -50.44 44.61
CA ARG A 3 1.00 -49.81 43.28
C ARG A 3 0.94 -48.29 43.50
N ALA A 4 1.66 -47.52 42.67
CA ALA A 4 1.56 -46.07 42.56
C ALA A 4 0.28 -45.60 41.83
N SER A 5 -0.20 -44.38 42.17
CA SER A 5 -1.23 -43.55 41.49
C SER A 5 -1.39 -42.27 42.34
N LYS A 6 -1.52 -41.01 41.90
CA LYS A 6 -1.60 -40.22 40.63
C LYS A 6 -1.32 -38.76 41.06
N THR A 7 -0.40 -38.02 40.45
CA THR A 7 -0.63 -36.96 39.44
C THR A 7 -1.89 -36.09 39.59
N GLY A 8 -1.65 -34.78 39.76
CA GLY A 8 -2.59 -33.68 39.54
C GLY A 8 -1.81 -32.50 38.93
N THR A 9 -2.10 -32.23 37.67
CA THR A 9 -1.42 -31.33 36.73
C THR A 9 -1.73 -29.85 37.02
N THR A 10 -0.70 -29.02 37.15
CA THR A 10 -0.82 -27.55 37.07
C THR A 10 -0.61 -27.08 35.65
N ALA A 11 -1.52 -26.22 35.19
CA ALA A 11 -1.56 -25.63 33.86
C ALA A 11 -0.29 -24.80 33.57
N TYR A 12 0.30 -25.01 32.40
CA TYR A 12 1.34 -24.13 31.85
C TYR A 12 0.65 -22.89 31.26
N ALA A 13 0.88 -21.74 31.86
CA ALA A 13 0.58 -20.45 31.26
C ALA A 13 1.66 -20.14 30.20
N GLU A 14 1.21 -19.83 28.98
CA GLU A 14 2.04 -19.32 27.89
C GLU A 14 2.79 -18.07 28.37
N ARG A 15 4.12 -18.12 28.31
CA ARG A 15 4.98 -16.97 28.60
C ARG A 15 5.18 -16.20 27.31
N THR A 16 4.66 -14.99 27.27
CA THR A 16 4.99 -13.98 26.25
C THR A 16 6.51 -13.75 26.25
N PRO A 17 7.20 -13.80 25.11
CA PRO A 17 8.63 -13.49 25.09
C PRO A 17 8.83 -12.00 25.37
N THR A 18 9.73 -11.71 26.30
CA THR A 18 10.14 -10.35 26.69
C THR A 18 11.61 -10.16 26.34
N ASN A 19 12.00 -8.98 25.84
CA ASN A 19 13.42 -8.62 25.71
C ASN A 19 14.07 -8.50 27.10
N PHE A 20 15.40 -8.32 27.12
CA PHE A 20 16.23 -8.26 28.35
C PHE A 20 15.76 -7.22 29.39
N ASP A 21 14.94 -6.24 28.99
CA ASP A 21 14.42 -5.17 29.86
C ASP A 21 12.92 -5.31 30.24
N GLY A 22 12.27 -6.44 29.95
CA GLY A 22 10.92 -6.75 30.48
C GLY A 22 9.78 -5.88 29.96
N GLN A 23 9.98 -5.11 28.89
CA GLN A 23 8.90 -4.38 28.20
C GLN A 23 8.14 -5.30 27.24
N ALA A 24 6.81 -5.12 27.16
CA ALA A 24 5.99 -5.71 26.11
C ALA A 24 6.54 -5.26 24.75
N MET A 25 6.70 -6.21 23.82
CA MET A 25 7.20 -5.98 22.48
C MET A 25 6.47 -4.78 21.86
N GLU A 26 7.22 -3.70 21.61
CA GLU A 26 6.71 -2.50 20.96
C GLU A 26 6.08 -2.89 19.61
N THR A 27 5.01 -2.19 19.25
CA THR A 27 4.25 -2.30 18.00
C THR A 27 5.16 -2.69 16.82
N PRO A 28 4.78 -3.63 15.92
CA PRO A 28 5.62 -3.96 14.78
C PRO A 28 5.95 -2.67 14.04
N TRP A 29 7.24 -2.40 13.85
CA TRP A 29 7.69 -1.18 13.20
C TRP A 29 7.28 -1.22 11.73
N PHE A 30 6.09 -0.69 11.41
CA PHE A 30 5.65 -0.56 10.03
C PHE A 30 6.43 0.59 9.37
N ALA A 31 7.44 0.27 8.57
CA ALA A 31 8.03 1.27 7.70
C ALA A 31 7.01 1.61 6.60
N LYS A 32 6.61 2.87 6.47
CA LYS A 32 5.87 3.35 5.29
C LYS A 32 6.89 3.61 4.17
N ARG A 33 6.68 3.04 2.98
CA ARG A 33 7.59 3.21 1.84
C ARG A 33 6.82 3.47 0.55
N PRO A 34 7.23 4.47 -0.25
CA PRO A 34 6.83 4.54 -1.65
C PRO A 34 7.21 3.25 -2.37
N VAL A 35 6.37 2.81 -3.31
CA VAL A 35 6.55 1.52 -3.99
C VAL A 35 7.90 1.38 -4.72
N SER A 36 8.46 2.46 -5.25
CA SER A 36 9.80 2.43 -5.89
C SER A 36 10.94 2.29 -4.89
N GLU A 37 10.67 2.49 -3.60
CA GLU A 37 11.65 2.35 -2.52
C GLU A 37 11.57 0.98 -1.83
N VAL A 38 10.67 0.10 -2.27
CA VAL A 38 10.60 -1.30 -1.81
C VAL A 38 11.90 -2.02 -2.19
N ARG A 39 12.45 -2.76 -1.23
CA ARG A 39 13.78 -3.38 -1.31
C ARG A 39 13.68 -4.90 -1.18
N PRO A 40 14.69 -5.65 -1.66
CA PRO A 40 14.83 -7.05 -1.27
C PRO A 40 14.79 -7.19 0.25
N GLY A 41 14.03 -8.17 0.75
CA GLY A 41 13.71 -8.33 2.16
C GLY A 41 12.35 -7.78 2.57
N ASP A 42 11.73 -6.90 1.77
CA ASP A 42 10.46 -6.29 2.16
C ASP A 42 9.28 -7.23 1.88
N HIS A 43 8.52 -7.52 2.94
CA HIS A 43 7.16 -8.02 2.84
C HIS A 43 6.16 -6.87 2.99
N GLY A 44 5.75 -6.33 1.85
CA GLY A 44 4.92 -5.14 1.72
C GLY A 44 3.43 -5.43 1.72
N TRP A 45 2.67 -4.54 2.36
CA TRP A 45 1.22 -4.54 2.41
C TRP A 45 0.63 -3.40 1.59
N LEU A 46 -0.33 -3.71 0.72
CA LEU A 46 -1.15 -2.74 0.00
C LEU A 46 -2.64 -3.03 0.21
N ALA A 47 -3.30 -2.25 1.06
CA ALA A 47 -4.75 -2.21 1.17
C ALA A 47 -5.32 -1.13 0.24
N TYR A 48 -5.62 -1.46 -1.00
CA TYR A 48 -6.10 -0.49 -1.97
C TYR A 48 -7.60 -0.23 -1.81
N SER A 49 -8.01 1.00 -2.04
CA SER A 49 -9.41 1.41 -2.14
C SER A 49 -9.96 1.14 -3.52
N GLY A 50 -9.19 1.24 -4.60
CA GLY A 50 -9.73 0.96 -5.94
C GLY A 50 -8.69 0.66 -6.98
N PRO A 51 -9.12 0.36 -8.22
CA PRO A 51 -8.21 -0.02 -9.30
C PRO A 51 -7.23 1.10 -9.64
N GLU A 52 -7.61 2.38 -9.51
CA GLU A 52 -6.70 3.51 -9.74
C GLU A 52 -5.51 3.50 -8.77
N GLU A 53 -5.77 3.25 -7.48
CA GLU A 53 -4.71 3.15 -6.46
C GLU A 53 -3.84 1.94 -6.71
N ARG A 54 -4.46 0.78 -6.89
CA ARG A 54 -3.75 -0.47 -7.20
C ARG A 54 -2.84 -0.29 -8.41
N ASP A 55 -3.32 0.33 -9.48
CA ASP A 55 -2.56 0.53 -10.70
C ASP A 55 -1.41 1.53 -10.51
N ARG A 56 -1.61 2.57 -9.70
CA ARG A 56 -0.57 3.57 -9.39
C ARG A 56 0.51 3.05 -8.42
N VAL A 57 0.23 2.01 -7.65
CA VAL A 57 1.21 1.36 -6.76
C VAL A 57 1.87 0.17 -7.47
N ILE A 58 1.09 -0.80 -7.93
CA ILE A 58 1.61 -2.04 -8.51
C ILE A 58 2.18 -1.83 -9.92
N GLY A 59 1.67 -0.84 -10.66
CA GLY A 59 2.19 -0.53 -11.99
C GLY A 59 3.68 -0.16 -11.99
N PRO A 60 4.12 0.81 -11.17
CA PRO A 60 5.54 1.07 -10.93
C PRO A 60 6.31 -0.17 -10.47
N PHE A 61 5.80 -0.93 -9.48
CA PHE A 61 6.45 -2.14 -8.98
C PHE A 61 6.80 -3.15 -10.09
N VAL A 62 5.83 -3.42 -10.97
CA VAL A 62 6.00 -4.35 -12.10
C VAL A 62 6.94 -3.76 -13.15
N ARG A 63 6.69 -2.53 -13.59
CA ARG A 63 7.45 -1.91 -14.68
C ARG A 63 8.92 -1.68 -14.31
N GLU A 64 9.19 -1.21 -13.10
CA GLU A 64 10.56 -0.97 -12.63
C GLU A 64 11.34 -2.27 -12.55
N GLY A 65 10.75 -3.35 -12.02
CA GLY A 65 11.40 -4.66 -12.02
C GLY A 65 11.78 -5.15 -13.42
N LEU A 66 10.89 -4.99 -14.40
CA LEU A 66 11.21 -5.35 -15.78
C LEU A 66 12.33 -4.47 -16.38
N GLN A 67 12.36 -3.17 -16.04
CA GLN A 67 13.37 -2.22 -16.52
C GLN A 67 14.74 -2.42 -15.87
N THR A 68 14.81 -2.93 -14.64
CA THR A 68 16.07 -3.09 -13.88
C THR A 68 16.67 -4.49 -13.95
N ASN A 69 16.19 -5.35 -14.86
CA ASN A 69 16.59 -6.75 -14.99
C ASN A 69 16.30 -7.59 -13.73
N GLU A 70 15.12 -7.39 -13.17
CA GLU A 70 14.56 -8.19 -12.08
C GLU A 70 13.44 -9.08 -12.62
N LYS A 71 13.21 -10.21 -11.94
CA LYS A 71 12.13 -11.14 -12.26
C LYS A 71 10.85 -10.68 -11.58
N VAL A 72 9.75 -10.61 -12.32
CA VAL A 72 8.42 -10.24 -11.81
C VAL A 72 7.52 -11.47 -11.82
N VAL A 73 7.09 -11.90 -10.64
CA VAL A 73 6.13 -12.99 -10.44
C VAL A 73 4.81 -12.38 -9.99
N TYR A 74 3.78 -12.55 -10.82
CA TYR A 74 2.43 -12.06 -10.53
C TYR A 74 1.48 -13.25 -10.41
N VAL A 75 0.95 -13.49 -9.22
CA VAL A 75 -0.07 -14.53 -9.00
C VAL A 75 -1.46 -13.94 -9.23
N THR A 76 -2.09 -14.32 -10.33
CA THR A 76 -3.38 -13.76 -10.76
C THR A 76 -4.00 -14.57 -11.90
N ASP A 77 -5.32 -14.50 -12.04
CA ASP A 77 -6.04 -15.09 -13.18
C ASP A 77 -6.22 -14.09 -14.34
N ALA A 78 -5.76 -12.85 -14.17
CA ALA A 78 -5.77 -11.85 -15.23
C ALA A 78 -4.66 -12.13 -16.26
N PRO A 79 -4.90 -11.87 -17.56
CA PRO A 79 -3.86 -11.97 -18.57
C PRO A 79 -2.80 -10.86 -18.39
N ALA A 80 -1.58 -11.12 -18.87
CA ALA A 80 -0.41 -10.25 -18.68
C ALA A 80 -0.62 -8.81 -19.18
N ASP A 81 -1.34 -8.63 -20.29
CA ASP A 81 -1.65 -7.34 -20.92
C ASP A 81 -2.64 -6.49 -20.13
N ARG A 82 -3.28 -7.07 -19.10
CA ARG A 82 -4.20 -6.37 -18.19
C ARG A 82 -3.61 -6.12 -16.81
N LEU A 83 -2.36 -6.50 -16.57
CA LEU A 83 -1.72 -6.25 -15.28
C LEU A 83 -1.39 -4.76 -15.11
N PRO A 84 -1.45 -4.25 -13.87
CA PRO A 84 -0.95 -2.92 -13.54
C PRO A 84 0.43 -2.67 -14.17
N GLY A 85 0.59 -1.55 -14.88
CA GLY A 85 1.85 -1.14 -15.50
C GLY A 85 2.18 -1.79 -16.85
N LEU A 86 1.42 -2.81 -17.28
CA LEU A 86 1.68 -3.57 -18.52
C LEU A 86 0.64 -3.32 -19.64
N GLY A 87 -0.26 -2.37 -19.45
CA GLY A 87 -1.27 -2.03 -20.45
C GLY A 87 -0.67 -1.55 -21.79
N PRO A 88 -1.50 -1.35 -22.83
CA PRO A 88 -1.06 -1.13 -24.22
C PRO A 88 -0.08 0.04 -24.46
N ARG A 89 0.04 0.96 -23.49
CA ARG A 89 0.93 2.14 -23.53
C ARG A 89 2.26 1.92 -22.80
N GLY A 90 2.46 0.76 -22.18
CA GLY A 90 3.60 0.46 -21.31
C GLY A 90 4.93 0.27 -22.02
N GLY A 91 4.92 0.05 -23.34
CA GLY A 91 6.14 -0.11 -24.15
C GLY A 91 6.99 -1.35 -23.82
N VAL A 92 6.46 -2.26 -23.00
CA VAL A 92 7.11 -3.52 -22.61
C VAL A 92 6.78 -4.60 -23.65
N ASP A 93 7.80 -5.30 -24.14
CA ASP A 93 7.62 -6.50 -24.97
C ASP A 93 7.27 -7.70 -24.06
N LEU A 94 5.97 -7.90 -23.85
CA LEU A 94 5.45 -8.98 -23.00
C LEU A 94 5.85 -10.36 -23.50
N ASP A 95 5.96 -10.55 -24.81
CA ASP A 95 6.35 -11.83 -25.40
C ASP A 95 7.83 -12.13 -25.10
N ALA A 96 8.71 -11.12 -25.20
CA ALA A 96 10.11 -11.27 -24.82
C ALA A 96 10.27 -11.55 -23.33
N CYS A 97 9.59 -10.78 -22.46
CA CYS A 97 9.63 -11.00 -21.00
C CYS A 97 9.06 -12.37 -20.59
N GLY A 98 8.02 -12.86 -21.28
CA GLY A 98 7.48 -14.19 -21.06
C GLY A 98 8.45 -15.29 -21.49
N ARG A 99 9.11 -15.15 -22.66
CA ARG A 99 10.10 -16.13 -23.16
C ARG A 99 11.36 -16.20 -22.31
N SER A 100 11.84 -15.07 -21.81
CA SER A 100 13.01 -15.05 -20.90
C SER A 100 12.66 -15.56 -19.49
N GLY A 101 11.37 -15.65 -19.15
CA GLY A 101 10.93 -15.94 -17.80
C GLY A 101 11.02 -14.73 -16.85
N GLN A 102 11.35 -13.55 -17.37
CA GLN A 102 11.43 -12.33 -16.57
C GLN A 102 10.05 -11.92 -16.05
N LEU A 103 8.99 -12.13 -16.84
CA LEU A 103 7.61 -11.98 -16.38
C LEU A 103 6.95 -13.35 -16.26
N ARG A 104 6.52 -13.69 -15.04
CA ARG A 104 5.83 -14.94 -14.71
C ARG A 104 4.44 -14.62 -14.18
N VAL A 105 3.43 -14.82 -15.03
CA VAL A 105 2.03 -14.74 -14.61
C VAL A 105 1.55 -16.14 -14.28
N ILE A 106 1.30 -16.40 -13.00
CA ILE A 106 0.92 -17.73 -12.51
C ILE A 106 -0.54 -17.67 -12.07
N SER A 107 -1.36 -18.58 -12.59
CA SER A 107 -2.78 -18.65 -12.21
C SER A 107 -2.92 -18.95 -10.73
N ARG A 108 -4.01 -18.50 -10.10
CA ARG A 108 -4.26 -18.84 -8.68
C ARG A 108 -4.39 -20.35 -8.50
N ARG A 109 -5.00 -21.01 -9.48
CA ARG A 109 -5.14 -22.48 -9.51
C ARG A 109 -3.79 -23.17 -9.35
N ASP A 110 -2.78 -22.73 -10.08
CA ASP A 110 -1.47 -23.38 -10.10
C ASP A 110 -0.60 -22.94 -8.92
N ALA A 111 -0.76 -21.69 -8.48
CA ALA A 111 0.05 -21.13 -7.40
C ALA A 111 -0.43 -21.59 -6.01
N CYS A 112 -1.74 -21.65 -5.77
CA CYS A 112 -2.24 -21.70 -4.39
C CYS A 112 -3.55 -22.46 -4.18
N LEU A 113 -4.10 -23.17 -5.18
CA LEU A 113 -5.30 -23.99 -4.99
C LEU A 113 -4.98 -25.49 -5.05
N ASN A 114 -5.48 -26.23 -4.06
CA ASN A 114 -5.39 -27.69 -4.07
C ASN A 114 -6.30 -28.32 -5.14
N ARG A 115 -6.28 -29.65 -5.27
CA ARG A 115 -7.12 -30.38 -6.26
C ARG A 115 -8.63 -30.20 -6.06
N ARG A 116 -9.07 -29.74 -4.88
CA ARG A 116 -10.47 -29.43 -4.56
C ARG A 116 -10.82 -27.97 -4.84
N GLY A 117 -9.86 -27.15 -5.26
CA GLY A 117 -10.03 -25.72 -5.49
C GLY A 117 -10.00 -24.88 -4.20
N GLU A 118 -9.55 -25.45 -3.10
CA GLU A 118 -9.42 -24.74 -1.82
C GLU A 118 -8.03 -24.10 -1.74
N PHE A 119 -7.94 -22.91 -1.13
CA PHE A 119 -6.66 -22.25 -0.87
C PHE A 119 -5.75 -23.17 -0.05
N GLU A 120 -4.48 -23.31 -0.45
CA GLU A 120 -3.45 -24.08 0.22
C GLU A 120 -2.19 -23.21 0.37
N PRO A 121 -1.97 -22.61 1.55
CA PRO A 121 -0.82 -21.73 1.81
C PRO A 121 0.53 -22.34 1.45
N ALA A 122 0.70 -23.65 1.69
CA ALA A 122 1.96 -24.33 1.38
C ALA A 122 2.30 -24.28 -0.12
N MET A 123 1.28 -24.39 -0.99
CA MET A 123 1.49 -24.32 -2.43
C MET A 123 1.96 -22.93 -2.88
N LEU A 124 1.42 -21.86 -2.27
CA LEU A 124 1.84 -20.50 -2.61
C LEU A 124 3.30 -20.29 -2.25
N VAL A 125 3.68 -20.68 -1.04
CA VAL A 125 5.06 -20.59 -0.54
C VAL A 125 6.02 -21.41 -1.41
N ASP A 126 5.67 -22.65 -1.76
CA ASP A 126 6.48 -23.48 -2.65
C ASP A 126 6.59 -22.89 -4.07
N THR A 127 5.56 -22.19 -4.53
CA THR A 127 5.58 -21.49 -5.82
C THR A 127 6.51 -20.29 -5.77
N ILE A 128 6.43 -19.47 -4.73
CA ILE A 128 7.31 -18.33 -4.52
C ILE A 128 8.76 -18.80 -4.39
N GLY A 129 9.03 -19.79 -3.52
CA GLY A 129 10.36 -20.33 -3.28
C GLY A 129 11.02 -20.83 -4.57
N ARG A 130 10.29 -21.58 -5.41
CA ARG A 130 10.81 -22.04 -6.72
C ARG A 130 11.21 -20.89 -7.64
N GLU A 131 10.41 -19.84 -7.71
CA GLU A 131 10.71 -18.69 -8.58
C GLU A 131 11.88 -17.87 -8.03
N VAL A 132 12.03 -17.76 -6.71
CA VAL A 132 13.18 -17.15 -6.03
C VAL A 132 14.46 -17.94 -6.26
N ASP A 133 14.44 -19.25 -6.06
CA ASP A 133 15.60 -20.15 -6.24
C ASP A 133 16.10 -20.15 -7.69
N ALA A 134 15.19 -20.11 -8.66
CA ALA A 134 15.54 -20.12 -10.08
C ALA A 134 16.14 -18.78 -10.56
N ALA A 135 15.74 -17.65 -9.97
CA ALA A 135 16.01 -16.33 -10.52
C ALA A 135 17.51 -16.00 -10.66
N PHE A 136 18.34 -16.42 -9.70
CA PHE A 136 19.78 -16.15 -9.77
C PHE A 136 20.46 -16.97 -10.88
N GLY A 137 20.08 -18.24 -11.04
CA GLY A 137 20.56 -19.09 -12.13
C GLY A 137 20.11 -18.60 -13.51
N GLU A 138 18.97 -17.89 -13.57
CA GLU A 138 18.45 -17.23 -14.77
C GLU A 138 19.12 -15.86 -15.03
N GLY A 139 19.95 -15.35 -14.10
CA GLY A 139 20.70 -14.10 -14.26
C GLY A 139 19.94 -12.83 -13.85
N TYR A 140 18.83 -12.96 -13.10
CA TYR A 140 18.07 -11.82 -12.59
C TYR A 140 18.66 -11.28 -11.29
N ARG A 141 18.58 -9.96 -11.12
CA ARG A 141 19.17 -9.27 -9.97
C ARG A 141 18.38 -9.41 -8.67
N ALA A 142 17.07 -9.57 -8.80
CA ALA A 142 16.12 -9.70 -7.70
C ALA A 142 14.81 -10.32 -8.21
N VAL A 143 13.92 -10.68 -7.29
CA VAL A 143 12.57 -11.17 -7.58
C VAL A 143 11.54 -10.29 -6.91
N ARG A 144 10.59 -9.79 -7.71
CA ARG A 144 9.41 -9.04 -7.29
C ARG A 144 8.20 -9.93 -7.36
N ILE A 145 7.59 -10.24 -6.22
CA ILE A 145 6.38 -11.05 -6.14
C ILE A 145 5.20 -10.15 -5.81
N THR A 146 4.05 -10.39 -6.46
CA THR A 146 2.81 -9.76 -6.03
C THR A 146 1.60 -10.65 -6.27
N THR A 147 0.62 -10.54 -5.36
CA THR A 147 -0.59 -11.35 -5.34
C THR A 147 -1.74 -10.53 -4.76
N ASP A 148 -2.95 -10.79 -5.26
CA ASP A 148 -4.18 -10.17 -4.76
C ASP A 148 -4.96 -11.20 -3.94
N HIS A 149 -5.17 -10.91 -2.65
CA HIS A 149 -5.85 -11.75 -1.66
C HIS A 149 -7.33 -11.39 -1.46
N THR A 150 -7.88 -10.43 -2.23
CA THR A 150 -9.28 -9.99 -2.12
C THR A 150 -10.27 -11.16 -2.24
N TRP A 151 -9.98 -12.10 -3.13
CA TRP A 151 -10.83 -13.28 -3.36
C TRP A 151 -10.88 -14.25 -2.16
N LEU A 152 -9.92 -14.17 -1.23
CA LEU A 152 -9.92 -14.96 0.00
C LEU A 152 -10.91 -14.38 1.01
N VAL A 153 -11.09 -13.06 1.07
CA VAL A 153 -11.93 -12.41 2.09
C VAL A 153 -13.36 -12.11 1.61
N ASP A 154 -13.61 -12.07 0.30
CA ASP A 154 -14.89 -11.67 -0.30
C ASP A 154 -15.98 -12.79 -0.33
N ARG A 155 -15.67 -14.03 0.08
CA ARG A 155 -16.62 -15.17 -0.07
C ARG A 155 -17.32 -15.55 1.25
N PRO A 156 -18.65 -15.74 1.27
CA PRO A 156 -19.33 -16.36 2.42
C PRO A 156 -18.86 -17.82 2.58
N GLY A 157 -18.34 -18.15 3.76
CA GLY A 157 -17.57 -19.38 4.00
C GLY A 157 -16.06 -19.18 3.85
N THR A 158 -15.59 -17.98 4.22
CA THR A 158 -14.22 -17.48 4.20
C THR A 158 -13.19 -18.58 4.54
N PRO A 159 -12.05 -18.66 3.83
CA PRO A 159 -10.88 -19.35 4.35
C PRO A 159 -10.66 -18.87 5.78
N ASP A 160 -10.43 -19.83 6.69
CA ASP A 160 -10.05 -19.54 8.06
C ASP A 160 -8.96 -18.47 8.05
N LEU A 161 -9.23 -17.29 8.63
CA LEU A 161 -8.29 -16.16 8.71
C LEU A 161 -6.92 -16.63 9.19
N THR A 162 -6.90 -17.66 10.06
CA THR A 162 -5.70 -18.35 10.52
C THR A 162 -4.83 -18.89 9.37
N ARG A 163 -5.43 -19.45 8.31
CA ARG A 163 -4.71 -19.93 7.12
C ARG A 163 -4.16 -18.80 6.28
N VAL A 164 -4.86 -17.66 6.18
CA VAL A 164 -4.36 -16.47 5.50
C VAL A 164 -3.17 -15.91 6.27
N LEU A 165 -3.32 -15.69 7.58
CA LEU A 165 -2.24 -15.18 8.44
C LEU A 165 -1.03 -16.11 8.45
N GLY A 166 -1.23 -17.43 8.56
CA GLY A 166 -0.15 -18.41 8.46
C GLY A 166 0.47 -18.50 7.07
N CYS A 167 -0.23 -18.06 6.02
CA CYS A 167 0.35 -17.89 4.69
C CYS A 167 1.25 -16.65 4.66
N GLU A 168 0.77 -15.50 5.15
CA GLU A 168 1.53 -14.24 5.16
C GLU A 168 2.83 -14.36 5.95
N ASP A 169 2.79 -15.04 7.11
CA ASP A 169 3.97 -15.32 7.93
C ASP A 169 5.04 -16.10 7.13
N ARG A 170 4.62 -17.18 6.45
CA ARG A 170 5.52 -17.99 5.62
C ARG A 170 6.00 -17.27 4.36
N VAL A 171 5.18 -16.38 3.79
CA VAL A 171 5.60 -15.50 2.70
C VAL A 171 6.70 -14.58 3.22
N GLY A 172 6.52 -13.96 4.38
CA GLY A 172 7.54 -13.15 5.06
C GLY A 172 8.87 -13.87 5.21
N ASP A 173 8.86 -15.12 5.70
CA ASP A 173 10.07 -15.96 5.79
C ASP A 173 10.74 -16.18 4.41
N THR A 174 9.92 -16.40 3.37
CA THR A 174 10.40 -16.66 2.01
C THR A 174 10.99 -15.41 1.36
N VAL A 175 10.50 -14.22 1.72
CA VAL A 175 11.03 -12.92 1.27
C VAL A 175 11.92 -12.25 2.30
N SER A 176 12.56 -13.02 3.19
CA SER A 176 13.40 -12.48 4.26
C SER A 176 14.56 -11.61 3.74
N PRO A 177 15.13 -10.73 4.58
CA PRO A 177 16.28 -9.87 4.22
C PRO A 177 17.53 -10.61 3.72
N SER A 178 17.60 -11.92 3.92
CA SER A 178 18.69 -12.77 3.40
C SER A 178 18.51 -13.17 1.93
N THR A 179 17.35 -12.88 1.34
CA THR A 179 17.00 -13.20 -0.04
C THR A 179 17.05 -11.97 -0.93
N MET A 180 17.18 -12.18 -2.25
CA MET A 180 17.00 -11.12 -3.23
C MET A 180 15.54 -10.96 -3.66
N ALA A 181 14.58 -11.38 -2.82
CA ALA A 181 13.16 -11.33 -3.11
C ALA A 181 12.47 -10.20 -2.33
N MET A 182 11.40 -9.65 -2.89
CA MET A 182 10.49 -8.71 -2.24
C MET A 182 9.07 -9.02 -2.67
N ALA A 183 8.10 -8.84 -1.78
CA ALA A 183 6.70 -9.12 -2.06
C ALA A 183 5.80 -7.94 -1.73
N ILE A 184 4.73 -7.77 -2.52
CA ILE A 184 3.59 -6.92 -2.16
C ILE A 184 2.34 -7.78 -2.17
N CYS A 185 1.75 -7.98 -0.99
CA CYS A 185 0.43 -8.56 -0.82
C CYS A 185 -0.62 -7.46 -0.90
N GLN A 186 -1.61 -7.67 -1.78
CA GLN A 186 -2.64 -6.68 -2.11
C GLN A 186 -4.00 -7.15 -1.61
N ILE A 187 -4.83 -6.21 -1.14
CA ILE A 187 -6.23 -6.48 -0.83
C ILE A 187 -7.10 -5.26 -1.16
N ASP A 188 -8.29 -5.49 -1.70
CA ASP A 188 -9.33 -4.48 -1.73
C ASP A 188 -9.86 -4.29 -0.30
N ARG A 189 -9.56 -3.14 0.30
CA ARG A 189 -9.96 -2.84 1.68
C ARG A 189 -11.48 -2.83 1.86
N ARG A 190 -12.25 -2.62 0.79
CA ARG A 190 -13.73 -2.56 0.82
C ARG A 190 -14.36 -3.95 0.85
N ALA A 191 -13.60 -4.97 0.43
CA ALA A 191 -14.04 -6.36 0.45
C ALA A 191 -13.66 -7.09 1.75
N CYS A 192 -12.96 -6.43 2.66
CA CYS A 192 -12.44 -7.01 3.89
C CYS A 192 -13.04 -6.33 5.13
N PRO A 193 -13.56 -7.08 6.11
CA PRO A 193 -13.98 -6.50 7.39
C PRO A 193 -12.80 -5.79 8.09
N PRO A 194 -13.01 -4.61 8.73
CA PRO A 194 -11.92 -3.82 9.32
C PRO A 194 -11.03 -4.58 10.32
N GLY A 195 -11.62 -5.49 11.11
CA GLY A 195 -10.87 -6.30 12.08
C GLY A 195 -9.94 -7.32 11.41
N GLU A 196 -10.37 -7.93 10.31
CA GLU A 196 -9.56 -8.87 9.53
C GLU A 196 -8.45 -8.13 8.78
N LEU A 197 -8.79 -6.96 8.22
CA LEU A 197 -7.83 -6.09 7.53
C LEU A 197 -6.68 -5.67 8.46
N ALA A 198 -7.00 -5.30 9.71
CA ALA A 198 -6.00 -4.95 10.71
C ALA A 198 -5.12 -6.16 11.10
N ALA A 199 -5.70 -7.35 11.22
CA ALA A 199 -4.96 -8.57 11.52
C ALA A 199 -4.00 -8.95 10.39
N ILE A 200 -4.46 -8.90 9.13
CA ILE A 200 -3.61 -9.20 7.96
C ILE A 200 -2.51 -8.15 7.83
N ARG A 201 -2.84 -6.86 7.99
CA ARG A 201 -1.85 -5.77 8.01
C ARG A 201 -0.74 -6.06 9.03
N ALA A 202 -1.07 -6.59 10.21
CA ALA A 202 -0.09 -6.85 11.26
C ALA A 202 0.94 -7.95 10.93
N ALA A 203 0.69 -8.77 9.91
CA ALA A 203 1.62 -9.78 9.41
C ALA A 203 2.68 -9.22 8.43
N HIS A 204 2.67 -7.91 8.17
CA HIS A 204 3.55 -7.26 7.19
C HIS A 204 4.45 -6.23 7.85
N GLU A 205 5.69 -6.12 7.38
CA GLU A 205 6.68 -5.19 7.97
C GLU A 205 6.65 -3.81 7.31
N VAL A 206 6.16 -3.74 6.07
CA VAL A 206 6.19 -2.52 5.25
C VAL A 206 4.80 -2.16 4.78
N LEU A 207 4.37 -0.92 5.03
CA LEU A 207 3.19 -0.36 4.37
C LEU A 207 3.63 0.27 3.06
N VAL A 208 3.16 -0.27 1.94
CA VAL A 208 3.51 0.24 0.61
C VAL A 208 2.54 1.35 0.23
N GLU A 209 3.10 2.51 -0.09
CA GLU A 209 2.37 3.69 -0.52
C GLU A 209 2.65 4.00 -2.00
N VAL A 210 1.77 4.81 -2.59
CA VAL A 210 1.98 5.35 -3.93
C VAL A 210 3.23 6.22 -3.96
N ASN A 211 3.95 6.19 -5.08
CA ASN A 211 5.04 7.14 -5.30
C ASN A 211 4.50 8.58 -5.27
N PRO A 212 5.29 9.55 -4.75
CA PRO A 212 4.93 10.95 -4.87
C PRO A 212 4.83 11.36 -6.35
N GLU A 213 3.82 12.18 -6.69
CA GLU A 213 3.72 12.80 -8.01
C GLU A 213 4.82 13.85 -8.22
N PHE A 214 5.36 14.39 -7.13
CA PHE A 214 6.45 15.35 -7.10
C PHE A 214 7.20 15.26 -5.77
N ASP A 215 8.53 15.34 -5.82
CA ASP A 215 9.42 15.47 -4.66
C ASP A 215 10.71 16.19 -5.10
N ASP A 216 10.94 17.40 -4.58
CA ASP A 216 12.21 18.14 -4.75
C ASP A 216 13.01 18.28 -3.44
N GLY A 217 12.62 17.52 -2.40
CA GLY A 217 13.17 17.63 -1.05
C GLY A 217 12.61 18.80 -0.21
N VAL A 218 11.84 19.72 -0.80
CA VAL A 218 11.17 20.82 -0.09
C VAL A 218 9.66 20.63 -0.09
N LEU A 219 9.06 20.31 -1.24
CA LEU A 219 7.66 19.93 -1.36
C LEU A 219 7.55 18.52 -1.91
N LYS A 220 6.70 17.73 -1.25
CA LYS A 220 6.25 16.44 -1.73
C LYS A 220 4.74 16.45 -1.93
N ILE A 221 4.30 16.05 -3.12
CA ILE A 221 2.89 15.95 -3.51
C ILE A 221 2.55 14.48 -3.72
N ILE A 222 1.63 13.94 -2.93
CA ILE A 222 1.29 12.51 -2.93
C ILE A 222 -0.20 12.37 -3.25
N ARG A 223 -0.56 11.46 -4.15
CA ARG A 223 -1.97 11.14 -4.41
C ARG A 223 -2.61 10.43 -3.21
N THR A 224 -3.83 10.80 -2.84
CA THR A 224 -4.67 10.06 -1.88
C THR A 224 -5.91 9.52 -2.57
N PHE A 225 -6.43 8.38 -2.12
CA PHE A 225 -7.54 7.68 -2.78
C PHE A 225 -8.79 7.49 -1.91
N ASP A 226 -8.64 7.66 -0.60
CA ASP A 226 -9.74 7.62 0.36
C ASP A 226 -9.41 8.52 1.56
N PRO A 227 -9.82 9.80 1.55
CA PRO A 227 -10.57 10.46 0.48
C PRO A 227 -9.72 10.75 -0.77
N ASP A 228 -10.41 10.92 -1.91
CA ASP A 228 -9.80 11.28 -3.20
C ASP A 228 -9.18 12.68 -3.11
N GLY A 229 -7.87 12.77 -3.29
CA GLY A 229 -7.16 14.02 -3.04
C GLY A 229 -5.66 14.02 -3.29
N LEU A 230 -4.99 14.99 -2.67
CA LEU A 230 -3.54 15.11 -2.56
C LEU A 230 -3.14 15.32 -1.11
N ARG A 231 -2.00 14.77 -0.72
CA ARG A 231 -1.30 15.11 0.52
C ARG A 231 -0.09 15.96 0.18
N LEU A 232 0.05 17.08 0.88
CA LEU A 232 1.20 17.97 0.76
C LEU A 232 2.10 17.82 1.99
N VAL A 233 3.38 17.59 1.75
CA VAL A 233 4.39 17.49 2.81
C VAL A 233 5.52 18.47 2.53
N GLY A 234 5.91 19.25 3.54
CA GLY A 234 6.95 20.26 3.44
C GLY A 234 6.38 21.66 3.20
N GLU A 235 6.88 22.39 2.20
CA GLU A 235 6.59 23.82 2.02
C GLU A 235 6.04 24.16 0.63
N LEU A 236 4.92 24.88 0.57
CA LEU A 236 4.35 25.39 -0.67
C LEU A 236 4.66 26.88 -0.84
N ASP A 237 5.74 27.17 -1.55
CA ASP A 237 6.16 28.52 -1.92
C ASP A 237 6.03 28.80 -3.42
N ALA A 238 6.30 30.05 -3.81
CA ALA A 238 6.25 30.54 -5.19
C ALA A 238 6.98 29.66 -6.22
N ALA A 239 8.07 28.99 -5.85
CA ALA A 239 8.81 28.14 -6.78
C ALA A 239 8.05 26.84 -7.11
N ARG A 240 7.15 26.38 -6.22
CA ARG A 240 6.38 25.14 -6.39
C ARG A 240 4.91 25.34 -6.78
N HIS A 241 4.44 26.58 -6.90
CA HIS A 241 3.06 26.87 -7.30
C HIS A 241 2.68 26.23 -8.63
N ALA A 242 3.57 26.28 -9.63
CA ALA A 242 3.27 25.74 -10.95
C ALA A 242 3.02 24.22 -10.92
N VAL A 243 3.93 23.46 -10.29
CA VAL A 243 3.79 21.99 -10.20
C VAL A 243 2.62 21.58 -9.32
N PHE A 244 2.33 22.35 -8.26
CA PHE A 244 1.16 22.11 -7.44
C PHE A 244 -0.14 22.39 -8.22
N ALA A 245 -0.23 23.49 -8.96
CA ALA A 245 -1.40 23.80 -9.78
C ALA A 245 -1.68 22.71 -10.83
N GLU A 246 -0.64 22.19 -11.47
CA GLU A 246 -0.77 21.08 -12.43
C GLU A 246 -1.29 19.81 -11.76
N SER A 247 -0.72 19.44 -10.61
CA SER A 247 -1.15 18.26 -9.85
C SER A 247 -2.59 18.39 -9.37
N LEU A 248 -2.97 19.58 -8.85
CA LEU A 248 -4.31 19.89 -8.40
C LEU A 248 -5.33 19.86 -9.55
N ALA A 249 -4.96 20.37 -10.72
CA ALA A 249 -5.79 20.30 -11.91
C ALA A 249 -6.01 18.85 -12.38
N ARG A 250 -4.97 18.02 -12.36
CA ARG A 250 -5.06 16.59 -12.73
C ARG A 250 -6.01 15.83 -11.82
N VAL A 251 -5.88 15.97 -10.50
CA VAL A 251 -6.78 15.26 -9.56
C VAL A 251 -8.23 15.75 -9.69
N SER A 252 -8.41 17.04 -9.94
CA SER A 252 -9.75 17.63 -10.10
C SER A 252 -10.44 17.24 -11.41
N ALA A 253 -9.70 16.75 -12.41
CA ALA A 253 -10.24 16.39 -13.71
C ALA A 253 -11.29 15.28 -13.65
N ALA A 254 -11.22 14.41 -12.62
CA ALA A 254 -12.20 13.35 -12.39
C ALA A 254 -13.57 13.84 -11.92
N ARG A 255 -13.73 15.15 -11.63
CA ARG A 255 -14.96 15.77 -11.11
C ARG A 255 -15.53 15.03 -9.90
N ARG A 256 -14.64 14.73 -8.97
CA ARG A 256 -14.94 14.24 -7.63
C ARG A 256 -14.60 15.33 -6.63
N ARG A 257 -15.18 15.26 -5.44
CA ARG A 257 -14.75 16.09 -4.32
C ARG A 257 -13.27 15.81 -4.04
N VAL A 258 -12.46 16.86 -4.04
CA VAL A 258 -11.01 16.78 -3.83
C VAL A 258 -10.68 17.20 -2.41
N HIS A 259 -9.89 16.37 -1.75
CA HIS A 259 -9.38 16.60 -0.41
C HIS A 259 -7.88 16.95 -0.46
N LEU A 260 -7.46 17.90 0.36
CA LEU A 260 -6.05 18.26 0.54
C LEU A 260 -5.66 17.98 1.99
N ASP A 261 -4.87 16.93 2.21
CA ASP A 261 -4.27 16.62 3.50
C ASP A 261 -3.06 17.53 3.70
N LEU A 262 -3.20 18.48 4.62
CA LEU A 262 -2.19 19.48 4.96
C LEU A 262 -1.53 19.23 6.33
N SER A 263 -1.68 18.00 6.88
CA SER A 263 -1.17 17.62 8.21
C SER A 263 0.33 17.78 8.38
N ARG A 264 1.08 17.64 7.28
CA ARG A 264 2.54 17.76 7.22
C ARG A 264 3.01 18.88 6.30
N LEU A 265 2.12 19.82 5.97
CA LEU A 265 2.49 21.04 5.26
C LEU A 265 2.94 22.08 6.31
N GLY A 266 4.26 22.30 6.41
CA GLY A 266 4.84 23.23 7.38
C GLY A 266 4.68 24.70 6.98
N PHE A 267 4.54 24.98 5.69
CA PHE A 267 4.43 26.35 5.20
C PHE A 267 3.57 26.44 3.93
N ILE A 268 2.80 27.52 3.83
CA ILE A 268 2.14 27.97 2.60
C ILE A 268 2.23 29.49 2.53
N ASP A 269 2.70 30.01 1.40
CA ASP A 269 2.68 31.46 1.17
C ASP A 269 1.28 31.96 0.73
N LEU A 270 1.12 33.29 0.71
CA LEU A 270 -0.14 33.90 0.28
C LEU A 270 -0.49 33.57 -1.18
N GLY A 271 0.51 33.33 -2.04
CA GLY A 271 0.28 32.94 -3.43
C GLY A 271 -0.31 31.54 -3.54
N GLY A 272 0.14 30.60 -2.70
CA GLY A 272 -0.40 29.25 -2.59
C GLY A 272 -1.86 29.26 -2.12
N LEU A 273 -2.19 30.07 -1.11
CA LEU A 273 -3.59 30.26 -0.69
C LEU A 273 -4.45 30.88 -1.79
N HIS A 274 -3.93 31.87 -2.51
CA HIS A 274 -4.63 32.47 -3.64
C HIS A 274 -4.85 31.47 -4.78
N LEU A 275 -3.86 30.61 -5.06
CA LEU A 275 -3.95 29.53 -6.03
C LEU A 275 -5.06 28.54 -5.64
N LEU A 276 -5.11 28.11 -4.38
CA LEU A 276 -6.17 27.24 -3.86
C LEU A 276 -7.56 27.86 -4.04
N ALA A 277 -7.73 29.11 -3.59
CA ALA A 277 -9.01 29.81 -3.71
C ALA A 277 -9.43 29.97 -5.18
N ARG A 278 -8.50 30.38 -6.06
CA ARG A 278 -8.76 30.52 -7.50
C ARG A 278 -9.16 29.18 -8.13
N HIS A 279 -8.49 28.09 -7.77
CA HIS A 279 -8.84 26.76 -8.24
C HIS A 279 -10.24 26.35 -7.77
N ALA A 280 -10.53 26.58 -6.49
CA ALA A 280 -11.81 26.22 -5.88
C ALA A 280 -13.01 26.99 -6.44
N ILE A 281 -12.85 28.27 -6.83
CA ILE A 281 -13.89 29.03 -7.54
C ILE A 281 -14.26 28.37 -8.88
N GLY A 282 -13.31 27.69 -9.53
CA GLY A 282 -13.54 26.98 -10.78
C GLY A 282 -14.25 25.63 -10.62
N LEU A 283 -14.42 25.14 -9.39
CA LEU A 283 -15.07 23.85 -9.12
C LEU A 283 -16.59 24.00 -9.01
N PRO A 284 -17.36 22.93 -9.32
CA PRO A 284 -18.80 22.89 -9.05
C PRO A 284 -19.10 23.12 -7.56
N ALA A 285 -20.19 23.82 -7.25
CA ALA A 285 -20.54 24.20 -5.88
C ALA A 285 -20.77 22.99 -4.93
N ASP A 286 -21.15 21.83 -5.47
CA ASP A 286 -21.36 20.57 -4.74
C ASP A 286 -20.05 19.77 -4.52
N GLN A 287 -18.95 20.22 -5.14
CA GLN A 287 -17.62 19.58 -5.09
C GLN A 287 -16.56 20.58 -4.64
N PRO A 288 -16.69 21.14 -3.43
CA PRO A 288 -15.70 22.09 -2.92
C PRO A 288 -14.34 21.43 -2.75
N LEU A 289 -13.30 22.24 -2.75
CA LEU A 289 -11.96 21.82 -2.36
C LEU A 289 -11.90 21.77 -0.83
N VAL A 290 -11.69 20.60 -0.26
CA VAL A 290 -11.67 20.38 1.19
C VAL A 290 -10.23 20.42 1.69
N LEU A 291 -9.95 21.21 2.73
CA LEU A 291 -8.66 21.24 3.40
C LEU A 291 -8.73 20.44 4.69
N ASP A 292 -8.15 19.25 4.70
CA ASP A 292 -8.09 18.36 5.85
C ASP A 292 -6.83 18.59 6.67
N ASP A 293 -6.94 18.33 7.97
CA ASP A 293 -5.82 18.31 8.93
C ASP A 293 -4.83 19.48 8.80
N LEU A 294 -5.32 20.72 8.75
CA LEU A 294 -4.45 21.90 8.70
C LEU A 294 -3.37 21.85 9.80
N ALA A 295 -2.10 21.89 9.42
CA ALA A 295 -1.01 22.13 10.36
C ALA A 295 -1.21 23.49 11.05
N PRO A 296 -0.82 23.66 12.33
CA PRO A 296 -1.08 24.89 13.08
C PRO A 296 -0.60 26.17 12.38
N ASP A 297 0.56 26.13 11.73
CA ASP A 297 1.11 27.29 11.03
C ASP A 297 0.29 27.65 9.79
N VAL A 298 -0.15 26.66 9.02
CA VAL A 298 -1.04 26.84 7.86
C VAL A 298 -2.40 27.39 8.31
N GLU A 299 -2.96 26.86 9.40
CA GLU A 299 -4.21 27.35 9.98
C GLU A 299 -4.08 28.82 10.39
N ASN A 300 -3.01 29.20 11.07
CA ASN A 300 -2.77 30.59 11.49
C ASN A 300 -2.70 31.56 10.31
N VAL A 301 -2.04 31.19 9.20
CA VAL A 301 -1.98 32.02 8.00
C VAL A 301 -3.38 32.19 7.39
N ILE A 302 -4.16 31.11 7.32
CA ILE A 302 -5.54 31.15 6.81
C ILE A 302 -6.43 32.04 7.69
N GLU A 303 -6.34 31.92 9.02
CA GLU A 303 -7.11 32.75 9.94
C GLU A 303 -6.73 34.23 9.84
N MET A 304 -5.45 34.54 9.64
CA MET A 304 -4.98 35.90 9.42
C MET A 304 -5.49 36.51 8.09
N VAL A 305 -5.55 35.70 7.02
CA VAL A 305 -6.14 36.12 5.74
C VAL A 305 -7.68 36.23 5.85
N GLY A 306 -8.28 35.34 6.63
CA GLY A 306 -9.71 35.16 6.82
C GLY A 306 -10.34 34.28 5.74
N TRP A 307 -11.08 33.24 6.16
CA TRP A 307 -11.79 32.30 5.28
C TRP A 307 -12.73 32.96 4.26
N HIS A 308 -13.31 34.12 4.58
CA HIS A 308 -14.15 34.90 3.66
C HIS A 308 -13.42 35.35 2.38
N ARG A 309 -12.08 35.39 2.39
CA ARG A 309 -11.23 35.70 1.23
C ARG A 309 -10.80 34.46 0.44
N LEU A 310 -11.23 33.27 0.87
CA LEU A 310 -10.90 31.98 0.28
C LEU A 310 -12.17 31.25 -0.17
N PRO A 311 -12.95 31.83 -1.11
CA PRO A 311 -14.21 31.23 -1.54
C PRO A 311 -13.98 29.86 -2.20
N GLY A 312 -14.92 28.94 -1.97
CA GLY A 312 -14.88 27.58 -2.50
C GLY A 312 -13.99 26.61 -1.70
N LEU A 313 -13.16 27.11 -0.78
CA LEU A 313 -12.45 26.27 0.19
C LEU A 313 -13.35 25.92 1.36
N VAL A 314 -13.34 24.65 1.75
CA VAL A 314 -14.08 24.15 2.90
C VAL A 314 -13.10 23.53 3.89
N ARG A 315 -13.26 23.85 5.17
CA ARG A 315 -12.51 23.20 6.23
C ARG A 315 -13.00 21.77 6.41
N GLY A 316 -12.07 20.82 6.29
CA GLY A 316 -12.30 19.40 6.49
C GLY A 316 -12.23 18.97 7.94
N SER A 317 -12.43 17.67 8.17
CA SER A 317 -12.31 17.06 9.50
C SER A 317 -10.86 16.70 9.81
N ARG A 318 -10.52 16.62 11.10
CA ARG A 318 -9.22 16.06 11.50
C ARG A 318 -9.25 14.53 11.35
N THR A 319 -8.48 13.98 10.42
CA THR A 319 -8.23 12.54 10.33
C THR A 319 -7.03 12.21 11.22
N SER A 320 -7.25 11.37 12.25
CA SER A 320 -6.14 10.96 13.12
C SER A 320 -5.12 10.16 12.28
N PRO A 321 -3.80 10.39 12.41
CA PRO A 321 -2.79 9.81 11.51
C PRO A 321 -2.69 8.27 11.49
N ASP A 322 -3.44 7.56 12.33
CA ASP A 322 -3.38 6.10 12.49
C ASP A 322 -4.74 5.39 12.53
N THR A 323 -5.85 6.06 12.16
CA THR A 323 -7.18 5.41 12.12
C THR A 323 -7.75 5.33 10.71
N GLU A 324 -7.18 4.48 9.85
CA GLU A 324 -7.92 3.88 8.73
C GLU A 324 -8.75 2.65 9.17
N GLY A 325 -9.09 2.54 10.45
CA GLY A 325 -9.82 1.39 11.02
C GLY A 325 -10.99 1.74 11.92
N THR A 326 -11.49 2.99 11.94
CA THR A 326 -12.64 3.32 12.79
C THR A 326 -13.45 4.49 12.23
N HIS A 327 -14.22 4.24 11.18
CA HIS A 327 -15.40 5.06 10.89
C HIS A 327 -16.65 4.21 11.10
N ARG A 328 -17.59 4.81 11.85
CA ARG A 328 -18.78 4.22 12.46
C ARG A 328 -19.74 3.58 11.46
#